data_AF-A0A972FTM9-F1
#
_entry.id   AF-A0A972FTM9-F1
#
_cell.length_a   1.000
_cell.length_b   1.000
_cell.length_c   1.000
_cell.angle_alpha   90.00
_cell.angle_beta   90.00
_cell.angle_gamma   90.00
#
_symmetry.space_group_name_H-M   'P 1'
#
loop_
_entity.id
_entity.type
_entity.pdbx_description
1 polymer ?
#
loop_
_entity_poly.entity_id
_entity_poly.type
_entity_poly.pdbx_seq_one_letter_code
_entity_poly.pdbx_strand_id
1 'polypeptide(L)'
;MDITELERKIRDFINSPRRQSTLLNKRAGWNKLCSSLDLIGDTELAIAAYPSLCKTEGDGAAYLIVYGILQTLLLQQDAATHIADVLDIKIKLPKELQQIRMIRNSAAGHPGMQKEKGFVKSCFISRFSLSPLSFELMTAYSDEKDYEMSHVVIPKLLETQNIYLGELLEKVIKELETQEMEHREKHKDVKLAECFPHTISYFFSKIFEASFNSSAFSLGAIHVKCIQDCLDDFQSKLEQRGEWDVYDSVNYHYELIAYPMSELKAYFDGSSETKLNDKDVYIFASFVSEQIKTLEVIAKEIDEEYESKS
;
A
#
# COMPACT_ATOMS: atom_id res chain seq x y z
N MET A 1 15.17 -9.17 -14.65
CA MET A 1 14.20 -8.72 -13.64
C MET A 1 14.04 -7.23 -13.84
N ASP A 2 12.80 -6.77 -13.98
CA ASP A 2 12.51 -5.36 -14.27
C ASP A 2 12.09 -4.66 -12.97
N ILE A 3 12.90 -3.72 -12.50
CA ILE A 3 12.64 -2.99 -11.25
C ILE A 3 11.36 -2.16 -11.39
N THR A 4 11.08 -1.61 -12.57
CA THR A 4 9.86 -0.82 -12.83
C THR A 4 8.61 -1.68 -12.66
N GLU A 5 8.65 -2.93 -13.12
CA GLU A 5 7.54 -3.87 -12.95
C GLU A 5 7.31 -4.23 -11.48
N LEU A 6 8.39 -4.45 -10.72
CA LEU A 6 8.29 -4.76 -9.28
C LEU A 6 7.75 -3.57 -8.49
N GLU A 7 8.21 -2.37 -8.83
CA GLU A 7 7.74 -1.11 -8.26
C GLU A 7 6.23 -0.91 -8.49
N ARG A 8 5.76 -1.15 -9.73
CA ARG A 8 4.33 -1.12 -10.06
C ARG A 8 3.53 -2.13 -9.26
N LYS A 9 4.01 -3.38 -9.14
CA LYS A 9 3.32 -4.41 -8.33
C LYS A 9 3.18 -3.98 -6.88
N ILE A 10 4.22 -3.39 -6.29
CA ILE A 10 4.13 -2.87 -4.92
C ILE A 10 3.09 -1.75 -4.85
N ARG A 11 3.03 -0.84 -5.84
CA ARG A 11 1.99 0.19 -5.92
C ARG A 11 0.59 -0.40 -5.96
N ASP A 12 0.37 -1.42 -6.78
CA ASP A 12 -0.94 -2.06 -6.89
C ASP A 12 -1.37 -2.67 -5.55
N PHE A 13 -0.45 -3.35 -4.86
CA PHE A 13 -0.71 -3.91 -3.52
C PHE A 13 -1.08 -2.86 -2.48
N ILE A 14 -0.33 -1.75 -2.40
CA ILE A 14 -0.55 -0.74 -1.36
C ILE A 14 -1.80 0.12 -1.63
N ASN A 15 -2.26 0.15 -2.89
CA ASN A 15 -3.49 0.83 -3.31
C ASN A 15 -4.72 -0.07 -3.27
N SER A 16 -4.58 -1.35 -2.89
CA SER A 16 -5.75 -2.17 -2.58
C SER A 16 -6.56 -1.51 -1.45
N PRO A 17 -7.90 -1.48 -1.51
CA PRO A 17 -8.73 -0.65 -0.62
C PRO A 17 -8.38 -0.81 0.86
N ARG A 18 -8.30 -2.07 1.33
CA ARG A 18 -8.00 -2.41 2.73
C ARG A 18 -6.61 -1.90 3.17
N ARG A 19 -5.59 -2.12 2.34
CA ARG A 19 -4.21 -1.69 2.65
C ARG A 19 -4.09 -0.18 2.61
N GLN A 20 -4.69 0.45 1.60
CA GLN A 20 -4.64 1.89 1.44
C GLN A 20 -5.27 2.58 2.65
N SER A 21 -6.46 2.16 3.08
CA SER A 21 -7.12 2.68 4.29
C SER A 21 -6.22 2.53 5.54
N THR A 22 -5.63 1.34 5.74
CA THR A 22 -4.72 1.08 6.86
C THR A 22 -3.47 1.97 6.83
N LEU A 23 -2.88 2.19 5.65
CA LEU A 23 -1.66 2.98 5.48
C LEU A 23 -1.94 4.49 5.57
N LEU A 24 -3.09 4.96 5.07
CA LEU A 24 -3.50 6.37 5.13
C LEU A 24 -3.70 6.84 6.58
N ASN A 25 -4.17 5.94 7.47
CA ASN A 25 -4.22 6.20 8.92
C ASN A 25 -2.84 6.52 9.53
N LYS A 26 -1.75 6.09 8.88
CA LYS A 26 -0.36 6.41 9.23
C LYS A 26 0.26 7.35 8.19
N ARG A 27 -0.26 8.57 8.09
CA ARG A 27 0.11 9.57 7.06
C ARG A 27 1.62 9.76 6.83
N ALA A 28 2.43 9.77 7.88
CA ALA A 28 3.88 9.88 7.76
C ALA A 28 4.52 8.66 7.03
N GLY A 29 4.04 7.45 7.35
CA GLY A 29 4.44 6.22 6.67
C GLY A 29 3.99 6.22 5.22
N TRP A 30 2.73 6.56 4.95
CA TRP A 30 2.18 6.67 3.60
C TRP A 30 3.01 7.62 2.71
N ASN A 31 3.28 8.84 3.19
CA ASN A 31 4.08 9.81 2.43
C ASN A 31 5.50 9.29 2.15
N LYS A 32 6.12 8.63 3.14
CA LYS A 32 7.46 8.04 2.98
C LYS A 32 7.45 6.90 1.95
N LEU A 33 6.40 6.08 1.94
CA LEU A 33 6.22 4.98 1.00
C LEU A 33 6.04 5.49 -0.43
N CYS A 34 5.12 6.44 -0.65
CA CYS A 34 4.91 7.06 -1.97
C CYS A 34 6.21 7.70 -2.49
N SER A 35 6.86 8.52 -1.67
CA SER A 35 8.12 9.17 -2.04
C SER A 35 9.23 8.16 -2.34
N SER A 36 9.26 7.02 -1.67
CA SER A 36 10.27 5.99 -1.92
C SER A 36 10.00 5.24 -3.23
N LEU A 37 8.73 4.94 -3.53
CA LEU A 37 8.35 4.32 -4.81
C LEU A 37 8.62 5.27 -5.99
N ASP A 38 8.26 6.55 -5.85
CA ASP A 38 8.56 7.58 -6.86
C ASP A 38 10.08 7.67 -7.09
N LEU A 39 10.87 7.65 -6.01
CA LEU A 39 12.33 7.67 -6.10
C LEU A 39 12.91 6.43 -6.81
N ILE A 40 12.31 5.24 -6.67
CA ILE A 40 12.72 4.07 -7.47
C ILE A 40 12.46 4.32 -8.96
N GLY A 41 11.28 4.82 -9.34
CA GLY A 41 10.96 5.15 -10.73
C GLY A 41 11.88 6.23 -11.31
N ASP A 42 12.11 7.31 -10.57
CA ASP A 42 12.98 8.41 -10.98
C ASP A 42 14.43 7.95 -11.18
N THR A 43 14.92 7.07 -10.31
CA THR A 43 16.28 6.53 -10.39
C THR A 43 16.42 5.53 -11.55
N GLU A 44 15.40 4.74 -11.88
CA GLU A 44 15.39 3.88 -13.07
C GLU A 44 15.47 4.71 -14.37
N LEU A 45 14.75 5.84 -14.44
CA LEU A 45 14.86 6.78 -15.57
C LEU A 45 16.28 7.35 -15.70
N ALA A 46 16.90 7.73 -14.57
CA ALA A 46 18.27 8.22 -14.55
C ALA A 46 19.28 7.14 -14.98
N ILE A 47 19.11 5.89 -14.53
CA ILE A 47 19.95 4.75 -14.93
C ILE A 47 19.78 4.47 -16.42
N ALA A 48 18.56 4.53 -16.96
CA ALA A 48 18.31 4.32 -18.39
C ALA A 48 18.97 5.40 -19.27
N ALA A 49 19.10 6.63 -18.78
CA ALA A 49 19.75 7.73 -19.50
C ALA A 49 21.30 7.64 -19.48
N TYR A 50 21.88 6.93 -18.51
CA TYR A 50 23.32 6.88 -18.26
C TYR A 50 24.19 6.48 -19.48
N PRO A 51 23.84 5.47 -20.30
CA PRO A 51 24.64 5.10 -21.48
C PRO A 51 24.80 6.25 -22.49
N SER A 52 23.78 7.10 -22.62
CA SER A 52 23.82 8.28 -23.51
C SER A 52 24.72 9.36 -22.92
N LEU A 53 24.68 9.56 -21.60
CA LEU A 53 25.52 10.54 -20.90
C LEU A 53 27.01 10.19 -20.98
N CYS A 54 27.35 8.90 -21.01
CA CYS A 54 28.74 8.42 -21.11
C CYS A 54 29.48 8.87 -22.38
N LYS A 55 28.77 9.39 -23.38
CA LYS A 55 29.36 9.96 -24.61
C LYS A 55 29.85 11.40 -24.42
N THR A 56 29.57 12.02 -23.27
CA THR A 56 29.99 13.38 -22.97
C THR A 56 31.47 13.41 -22.62
N GLU A 57 32.22 14.29 -23.28
CA GLU A 57 33.66 14.41 -23.10
C GLU A 57 34.05 15.40 -21.99
N GLY A 58 35.24 15.20 -21.43
CA GLY A 58 35.88 16.09 -20.45
C GLY A 58 35.79 15.62 -19.00
N ASP A 59 36.88 15.83 -18.25
CA ASP A 59 37.03 15.38 -16.86
C ASP A 59 35.89 15.87 -15.95
N GLY A 60 35.49 17.14 -16.09
CA GLY A 60 34.39 17.71 -15.31
C GLY A 60 33.05 17.00 -15.56
N ALA A 61 32.75 16.67 -16.82
CA ALA A 61 31.56 15.89 -17.17
C ALA A 61 31.66 14.46 -16.62
N ALA A 62 32.83 13.83 -16.74
CA ALA A 62 33.05 12.49 -16.20
C ALA A 62 32.84 12.44 -14.67
N TYR A 63 33.32 13.43 -13.92
CA TYR A 63 33.04 13.53 -12.48
C TYR A 63 31.54 13.63 -12.18
N LEU A 64 30.83 14.53 -12.86
CA LEU A 64 29.39 14.69 -12.65
C LEU A 64 28.61 13.41 -12.98
N ILE A 65 28.98 12.72 -14.06
CA ILE A 65 28.36 11.46 -14.46
C ILE A 65 28.62 10.36 -13.42
N VAL A 66 29.88 10.18 -13.00
CA VAL A 66 30.27 9.17 -12.01
C VAL A 66 29.62 9.45 -10.65
N TYR A 67 29.65 10.70 -10.17
CA TYR A 67 29.02 11.06 -8.91
C TYR A 67 27.51 10.92 -8.96
N GLY A 68 26.89 11.35 -10.07
CA GLY A 68 25.46 11.21 -10.31
C GLY A 68 25.02 9.76 -10.25
N ILE A 69 25.61 8.89 -11.07
CA ILE A 69 25.20 7.48 -11.14
C ILE A 69 25.43 6.74 -9.81
N LEU A 70 26.56 6.98 -9.13
CA LEU A 70 26.80 6.37 -7.82
C LEU A 70 25.78 6.85 -6.78
N GLN A 71 25.40 8.12 -6.78
CA GLN A 71 24.36 8.64 -5.88
C GLN A 71 22.98 8.05 -6.22
N THR A 72 22.64 7.93 -7.51
CA THR A 72 21.40 7.31 -7.99
C THR A 72 21.22 5.89 -7.44
N LEU A 73 22.27 5.05 -7.48
CA LEU A 73 22.19 3.69 -6.96
C LEU A 73 21.89 3.64 -5.47
N LEU A 74 22.43 4.58 -4.68
CA LEU A 74 22.17 4.60 -3.25
C LEU A 74 20.80 5.14 -2.88
N LEU A 75 20.33 6.17 -3.59
CA LEU A 75 18.96 6.66 -3.45
C LEU A 75 17.97 5.52 -3.66
N GLN A 76 18.21 4.68 -4.67
CA GLN A 76 17.39 3.51 -4.96
C GLN A 76 17.46 2.44 -3.84
N GLN A 77 18.64 2.20 -3.27
CA GLN A 77 18.80 1.29 -2.11
C GLN A 77 18.10 1.80 -0.85
N ASP A 78 18.23 3.11 -0.55
CA ASP A 78 17.56 3.73 0.60
C ASP A 78 16.05 3.67 0.43
N ALA A 79 15.54 3.96 -0.78
CA ALA A 79 14.13 3.84 -1.11
C ALA A 79 13.59 2.43 -0.87
N ALA A 80 14.27 1.39 -1.37
CA ALA A 80 13.86 0.01 -1.17
C ALA A 80 13.88 -0.41 0.31
N THR A 81 14.86 0.07 1.09
CA THR A 81 14.91 -0.18 2.54
C THR A 81 13.76 0.52 3.25
N HIS A 82 13.47 1.77 2.89
CA HIS A 82 12.36 2.54 3.43
C HIS A 82 10.99 1.93 3.13
N ILE A 83 10.80 1.38 1.93
CA ILE A 83 9.59 0.63 1.56
C ILE A 83 9.41 -0.56 2.53
N ALA A 84 10.45 -1.38 2.70
CA ALA A 84 10.41 -2.52 3.60
C ALA A 84 10.11 -2.08 5.05
N ASP A 85 10.78 -1.04 5.55
CA ASP A 85 10.58 -0.51 6.90
C ASP A 85 9.14 -0.02 7.14
N VAL A 86 8.56 0.73 6.20
CA VAL A 86 7.19 1.27 6.34
C VAL A 86 6.15 0.15 6.32
N LEU A 87 6.40 -0.89 5.54
CA LEU A 87 5.54 -2.07 5.43
C LEU A 87 5.78 -3.09 6.56
N ASP A 88 6.67 -2.79 7.52
CA ASP A 88 7.08 -3.65 8.63
C ASP A 88 7.68 -5.01 8.16
N ILE A 89 8.35 -4.98 7.00
CA ILE A 89 8.97 -6.15 6.38
C ILE A 89 10.46 -6.18 6.76
N LYS A 90 10.86 -7.19 7.51
CA LYS A 90 12.24 -7.32 8.00
C LYS A 90 13.18 -7.84 6.92
N ILE A 91 13.78 -6.92 6.18
CA ILE A 91 14.78 -7.22 5.15
C ILE A 91 16.12 -6.57 5.49
N LYS A 92 17.20 -7.33 5.27
CA LYS A 92 18.57 -6.80 5.36
C LYS A 92 19.08 -6.49 3.97
N LEU A 93 19.74 -5.35 3.82
CA LEU A 93 20.41 -4.98 2.58
C LEU A 93 21.49 -6.03 2.24
N PRO A 94 21.45 -6.67 1.05
CA PRO A 94 22.46 -7.61 0.59
C PRO A 94 23.88 -7.04 0.66
N LYS A 95 24.88 -7.91 0.86
CA LYS A 95 26.28 -7.50 1.03
C LYS A 95 26.80 -6.81 -0.24
N GLU A 96 26.29 -7.20 -1.39
CA GLU A 96 26.64 -6.70 -2.70
C GLU A 96 26.16 -5.25 -2.88
N LEU A 97 24.94 -4.94 -2.43
CA LEU A 97 24.45 -3.56 -2.38
C LEU A 97 25.22 -2.72 -1.35
N GLN A 98 25.62 -3.31 -0.22
CA GLN A 98 26.49 -2.65 0.76
C GLN A 98 27.87 -2.31 0.17
N GLN A 99 28.43 -3.16 -0.69
CA GLN A 99 29.69 -2.88 -1.38
C GLN A 99 29.56 -1.69 -2.33
N ILE A 100 28.47 -1.57 -3.08
CA ILE A 100 28.19 -0.39 -3.92
C ILE A 100 28.14 0.87 -3.05
N ARG A 101 27.48 0.80 -1.89
CA ARG A 101 27.43 1.89 -0.90
C ARG A 101 28.81 2.29 -0.39
N MET A 102 29.67 1.32 -0.10
CA MET A 102 31.06 1.57 0.30
C MET A 102 31.85 2.27 -0.80
N ILE A 103 31.69 1.83 -2.06
CA ILE A 103 32.34 2.46 -3.22
C ILE A 103 31.89 3.92 -3.36
N ARG A 104 30.58 4.21 -3.33
CA ARG A 104 30.06 5.59 -3.39
C ARG A 104 30.63 6.44 -2.26
N ASN A 105 30.55 5.95 -1.02
CA ASN A 105 31.04 6.69 0.14
C ASN A 105 32.54 7.00 0.01
N SER A 106 33.33 6.07 -0.51
CA SER A 106 34.78 6.22 -0.70
C SER A 106 35.13 7.15 -1.86
N ALA A 107 34.36 7.10 -2.96
CA ALA A 107 34.64 7.87 -4.17
C ALA A 107 34.09 9.32 -4.12
N ALA A 108 32.92 9.53 -3.51
CA ALA A 108 32.14 10.76 -3.66
C ALA A 108 31.51 11.30 -2.36
N GLY A 109 31.30 10.46 -1.33
CA GLY A 109 30.58 10.86 -0.11
C GLY A 109 31.48 11.44 0.98
N HIS A 110 32.38 10.62 1.50
CA HIS A 110 33.30 10.98 2.60
C HIS A 110 34.73 10.48 2.30
N PRO A 111 35.38 10.96 1.24
CA PRO A 111 36.71 10.49 0.86
C PRO A 111 37.78 10.74 1.93
N GLY A 112 37.72 11.83 2.70
CA GLY A 112 38.84 12.26 3.55
C GLY A 112 38.87 11.77 5.00
N MET A 113 37.81 11.11 5.52
CA MET A 113 37.74 10.71 6.94
C MET A 113 36.86 9.47 7.15
N GLN A 114 37.25 8.33 6.60
CA GLN A 114 36.59 7.06 6.91
C GLN A 114 37.34 6.31 8.00
N LYS A 115 36.61 5.72 8.96
CA LYS A 115 37.18 4.83 9.97
C LYS A 115 36.81 3.39 9.65
N GLU A 116 37.81 2.53 9.45
CA GLU A 116 37.61 1.10 9.28
C GLU A 116 38.52 0.33 10.25
N LYS A 117 37.93 -0.52 11.09
CA LYS A 117 38.65 -1.33 12.11
C LYS A 117 39.64 -0.54 12.98
N GLY A 118 39.34 0.74 13.27
CA GLY A 118 40.18 1.62 14.10
C GLY A 118 41.21 2.47 13.34
N PHE A 119 41.39 2.25 12.04
CA PHE A 119 42.29 3.04 11.19
C PHE A 119 41.54 4.10 10.41
N VAL A 120 42.17 5.26 10.21
CA VAL A 120 41.64 6.31 9.34
C VAL A 120 42.14 6.03 7.93
N LYS A 121 41.22 5.98 6.97
CA LYS A 121 41.54 5.86 5.54
C LYS A 121 41.03 7.08 4.79
N SER A 122 41.81 7.48 3.79
CA SER A 122 41.49 8.53 2.84
C SER A 122 41.41 7.95 1.44
N CYS A 123 40.28 8.13 0.77
CA CYS A 123 40.03 7.63 -0.56
C CYS A 123 39.95 8.78 -1.57
N PHE A 124 40.37 8.56 -2.81
CA PHE A 124 40.13 9.52 -3.90
C PHE A 124 40.15 8.83 -5.26
N ILE A 125 39.46 9.43 -6.22
CA ILE A 125 39.49 8.98 -7.62
C ILE A 125 40.78 9.45 -8.28
N SER A 126 41.52 8.53 -8.88
CA SER A 126 42.67 8.86 -9.74
C SER A 126 42.17 9.49 -11.04
N ARG A 127 42.39 10.80 -11.22
CA ARG A 127 41.91 11.55 -12.40
C ARG A 127 42.40 10.95 -13.72
N PHE A 128 43.63 10.44 -13.76
CA PHE A 128 44.20 9.83 -14.98
C PHE A 128 43.44 8.58 -15.45
N SER A 129 42.71 7.93 -14.54
CA SER A 129 41.90 6.74 -14.82
C SER A 129 40.41 7.05 -15.01
N LEU A 130 39.99 8.31 -14.81
CA LEU A 130 38.58 8.67 -14.77
C LEU A 130 37.98 8.63 -16.16
N SER A 131 36.94 7.80 -16.30
CA SER A 131 36.01 7.84 -17.41
C SER A 131 34.58 7.73 -16.86
N PRO A 132 33.56 8.07 -17.67
CA PRO A 132 32.18 7.81 -17.29
C PRO A 132 31.89 6.35 -16.93
N LEU A 133 32.66 5.38 -17.47
CA LEU A 133 32.41 3.93 -17.34
C LEU A 133 33.21 3.26 -16.21
N SER A 134 34.37 3.80 -15.86
CA SER A 134 35.27 3.22 -14.87
C SER A 134 36.25 4.23 -14.32
N PHE A 135 36.81 3.92 -13.16
CA PHE A 135 37.88 4.70 -12.53
C PHE A 135 38.67 3.84 -11.54
N GLU A 136 39.88 4.26 -11.21
CA GLU A 136 40.65 3.72 -10.09
C GLU A 136 40.38 4.53 -8.83
N LEU A 137 39.99 3.82 -7.78
CA LEU A 137 39.83 4.35 -6.43
C LEU A 137 41.11 4.05 -5.64
N MET A 138 41.83 5.10 -5.30
CA MET A 138 43.02 5.03 -4.44
C MET A 138 42.59 5.15 -2.99
N THR A 139 43.14 4.29 -2.12
CA THR A 139 42.93 4.31 -0.67
C THR A 139 44.27 4.40 0.03
N ALA A 140 44.48 5.48 0.77
CA ALA A 140 45.63 5.68 1.63
C ALA A 140 45.22 5.44 3.09
N TYR A 141 46.00 4.64 3.80
CA TYR A 141 45.78 4.35 5.21
C TYR A 141 46.65 5.22 6.11
N SER A 142 46.20 5.44 7.35
CA SER A 142 46.96 6.20 8.34
C SER A 142 48.10 5.42 9.00
N ASP A 143 48.16 4.10 8.82
CA ASP A 143 49.30 3.27 9.22
C ASP A 143 50.35 3.22 8.09
N GLU A 144 51.58 2.74 8.38
CA GLU A 144 52.69 2.65 7.40
C GLU A 144 52.41 1.65 6.23
N LYS A 145 51.15 1.30 5.97
CA LYS A 145 50.77 0.48 4.83
C LYS A 145 50.86 1.27 3.53
N ASP A 146 51.29 0.57 2.48
CA ASP A 146 51.20 1.07 1.12
C ASP A 146 49.74 1.40 0.74
N TYR A 147 49.59 2.28 -0.23
CA TYR A 147 48.27 2.63 -0.77
C TYR A 147 47.65 1.43 -1.51
N GLU A 148 46.33 1.31 -1.45
CA GLU A 148 45.58 0.34 -2.23
C GLU A 148 44.94 1.01 -3.45
N MET A 149 44.98 0.34 -4.59
CA MET A 149 44.25 0.75 -5.80
C MET A 149 43.19 -0.29 -6.12
N SER A 150 41.94 0.16 -6.26
CA SER A 150 40.83 -0.70 -6.69
C SER A 150 40.22 -0.15 -7.97
N HIS A 151 40.07 -1.01 -8.97
CA HIS A 151 39.45 -0.65 -10.23
C HIS A 151 37.92 -0.81 -10.13
N VAL A 152 37.20 0.29 -10.32
CA VAL A 152 35.73 0.34 -10.26
C VAL A 152 35.17 0.39 -11.67
N VAL A 153 34.29 -0.55 -12.00
CA VAL A 153 33.59 -0.63 -13.30
C VAL A 153 32.11 -0.38 -13.08
N ILE A 154 31.61 0.77 -13.51
CA ILE A 154 30.22 1.20 -13.23
C ILE A 154 29.19 0.27 -13.88
N PRO A 155 29.33 -0.19 -15.14
CA PRO A 155 28.40 -1.17 -15.71
C PRO A 155 28.21 -2.43 -14.85
N LYS A 156 29.27 -2.90 -14.19
CA LYS A 156 29.20 -4.04 -13.27
C LYS A 156 28.44 -3.70 -11.99
N LEU A 157 28.58 -2.47 -11.48
CA LEU A 157 27.79 -2.00 -10.34
C LEU A 157 26.30 -1.90 -10.69
N LEU A 158 25.97 -1.45 -11.91
CA LEU A 158 24.57 -1.40 -12.39
C LEU A 158 23.96 -2.81 -12.50
N GLU A 159 24.69 -3.77 -13.06
CA GLU A 159 24.25 -5.17 -13.12
C GLU A 159 24.02 -5.74 -11.72
N THR A 160 24.98 -5.52 -10.82
CA THR A 160 24.89 -5.95 -9.41
C THR A 160 23.68 -5.30 -8.73
N GLN A 161 23.49 -3.99 -8.90
CA GLN A 161 22.33 -3.28 -8.37
C GLN A 161 21.02 -3.92 -8.86
N ASN A 162 20.87 -4.11 -10.17
CA ASN A 162 19.64 -4.62 -10.76
C ASN A 162 19.26 -6.00 -10.24
N ILE A 163 20.25 -6.90 -10.09
CA ILE A 163 20.03 -8.24 -9.54
C ILE A 163 19.58 -8.15 -8.09
N TYR A 164 20.40 -7.58 -7.21
CA TYR A 164 20.17 -7.68 -5.77
C TYR A 164 19.06 -6.75 -5.27
N LEU A 165 18.84 -5.61 -5.93
CA LEU A 165 17.71 -4.75 -5.62
C LEU A 165 16.39 -5.38 -6.05
N GLY A 166 16.35 -5.97 -7.26
CA GLY A 166 15.13 -6.66 -7.67
C GLY A 166 14.82 -7.86 -6.77
N GLU A 167 15.82 -8.63 -6.33
CA GLU A 167 15.61 -9.71 -5.34
C GLU A 167 15.04 -9.18 -4.01
N LEU A 168 15.46 -7.98 -3.61
CA LEU A 168 14.97 -7.30 -2.42
C LEU A 168 13.49 -6.93 -2.59
N LEU A 169 13.13 -6.29 -3.70
CA LEU A 169 11.75 -5.90 -4.01
C LEU A 169 10.83 -7.12 -4.23
N GLU A 170 11.33 -8.20 -4.83
CA GLU A 170 10.60 -9.47 -4.92
C GLU A 170 10.28 -10.07 -3.56
N LYS A 171 11.22 -9.97 -2.59
CA LYS A 171 10.95 -10.40 -1.21
C LYS A 171 9.88 -9.55 -0.55
N VAL A 172 9.88 -8.23 -0.81
CA VAL A 172 8.82 -7.33 -0.35
C VAL A 172 7.46 -7.78 -0.91
N ILE A 173 7.37 -8.03 -2.21
CA ILE A 173 6.13 -8.48 -2.86
C ILE A 173 5.65 -9.81 -2.28
N LYS A 174 6.53 -10.81 -2.15
CA LYS A 174 6.18 -12.12 -1.58
C LYS A 174 5.64 -12.03 -0.16
N GLU A 175 6.21 -11.13 0.64
CA GLU A 175 5.73 -10.90 2.00
C GLU A 175 4.36 -10.22 2.00
N LEU A 176 4.13 -9.25 1.11
CA LEU A 176 2.81 -8.61 0.94
C LEU A 176 1.75 -9.63 0.50
N GLU A 177 2.08 -10.48 -0.47
CA GLU A 177 1.23 -11.60 -0.92
C GLU A 177 0.91 -12.55 0.22
N THR A 178 1.91 -12.92 1.03
CA THR A 178 1.73 -13.81 2.19
C THR A 178 0.77 -13.20 3.21
N GLN A 179 1.00 -11.95 3.60
CA GLN A 179 0.13 -11.26 4.55
C GLN A 179 -1.31 -11.09 4.03
N GLU A 180 -1.50 -10.90 2.72
CA GLU A 180 -2.81 -10.83 2.10
C GLU A 180 -3.52 -12.19 2.14
N MET A 181 -2.83 -13.26 1.75
CA MET A 181 -3.37 -14.62 1.82
C MET A 181 -3.72 -15.03 3.26
N GLU A 182 -2.88 -14.71 4.24
CA GLU A 182 -3.14 -15.00 5.66
C GLU A 182 -4.39 -14.27 6.17
N HIS A 183 -4.57 -13.00 5.77
CA HIS A 183 -5.76 -12.23 6.12
C HIS A 183 -7.02 -12.83 5.47
N ARG A 184 -6.96 -13.15 4.17
CA ARG A 184 -8.08 -13.80 3.47
C ARG A 184 -8.47 -15.12 4.12
N GLU A 185 -7.50 -16.00 4.38
CA GLU A 185 -7.77 -17.30 5.00
C GLU A 185 -8.38 -17.15 6.41
N LYS A 186 -7.90 -16.19 7.20
CA LYS A 186 -8.44 -15.91 8.55
C LYS A 186 -9.92 -15.48 8.53
N HIS A 187 -10.35 -14.79 7.48
CA HIS A 187 -11.68 -14.17 7.40
C HIS A 187 -12.60 -14.79 6.33
N LYS A 188 -12.17 -15.90 5.71
CA LYS A 188 -12.88 -16.63 4.66
C LYS A 188 -14.25 -17.14 5.08
N ASP A 189 -14.37 -17.58 6.33
CA ASP A 189 -15.62 -18.14 6.88
C ASP A 189 -16.57 -17.05 7.42
N VAL A 190 -16.13 -15.78 7.47
CA VAL A 190 -16.95 -14.66 7.95
C VAL A 190 -17.73 -14.08 6.77
N LYS A 191 -18.76 -14.76 6.29
CA LYS A 191 -19.50 -14.32 5.10
C LYS A 191 -20.34 -13.08 5.38
N LEU A 192 -20.16 -12.05 4.55
CA LEU A 192 -20.92 -10.81 4.60
C LEU A 192 -22.29 -10.98 3.96
N ALA A 193 -22.40 -11.76 2.88
CA ALA A 193 -23.68 -12.00 2.22
C ALA A 193 -24.69 -12.70 3.15
N GLU A 194 -24.21 -13.47 4.13
CA GLU A 194 -25.05 -14.14 5.13
C GLU A 194 -25.72 -13.17 6.12
N CYS A 195 -25.27 -11.91 6.22
CA CYS A 195 -25.93 -10.87 7.02
C CYS A 195 -27.32 -10.50 6.45
N PHE A 196 -27.56 -10.78 5.17
CA PHE A 196 -28.81 -10.48 4.49
C PHE A 196 -29.56 -11.78 4.19
N PRO A 197 -30.40 -12.28 5.12
CA PRO A 197 -31.07 -13.55 4.94
C PRO A 197 -32.11 -13.48 3.81
N HIS A 198 -32.39 -14.62 3.18
CA HIS A 198 -33.47 -14.74 2.18
C HIS A 198 -34.85 -14.29 2.70
N THR A 199 -35.04 -14.27 4.02
CA THR A 199 -36.25 -13.78 4.70
C THR A 199 -36.32 -12.26 4.81
N ILE A 200 -35.31 -11.49 4.39
CA ILE A 200 -35.33 -10.03 4.51
C ILE A 200 -36.48 -9.38 3.74
N SER A 201 -36.87 -9.97 2.60
CA SER A 201 -38.06 -9.56 1.84
C SER A 201 -39.36 -9.73 2.64
N TYR A 202 -39.42 -10.75 3.51
CA TYR A 202 -40.55 -10.94 4.42
C TYR A 202 -40.60 -9.84 5.49
N PHE A 203 -39.45 -9.33 5.96
CA PHE A 203 -39.43 -8.23 6.92
C PHE A 203 -40.04 -6.96 6.32
N PHE A 204 -39.69 -6.61 5.08
CA PHE A 204 -40.30 -5.49 4.37
C PHE A 204 -41.80 -5.69 4.15
N SER A 205 -42.23 -6.90 3.77
CA SER A 205 -43.66 -7.24 3.63
C SER A 205 -44.44 -6.93 4.92
N LYS A 206 -43.88 -7.26 6.08
CA LYS A 206 -44.51 -6.98 7.37
C LYS A 206 -44.50 -5.50 7.76
N ILE A 207 -43.51 -4.75 7.34
CA ILE A 207 -43.49 -3.28 7.48
C ILE A 207 -44.60 -2.65 6.63
N PHE A 208 -44.76 -3.09 5.37
CA PHE A 208 -45.82 -2.61 4.48
C PHE A 208 -47.22 -2.99 4.99
N GLU A 209 -47.39 -4.17 5.58
CA GLU A 209 -48.67 -4.55 6.20
C GLU A 209 -48.99 -3.69 7.42
N ALA A 210 -47.99 -3.42 8.26
CA ALA A 210 -48.13 -2.62 9.46
C ALA A 210 -48.36 -1.13 9.17
N SER A 211 -47.92 -0.60 8.02
CA SER A 211 -48.10 0.80 7.67
C SER A 211 -49.57 1.19 7.47
N PHE A 212 -50.43 0.25 7.06
CA PHE A 212 -51.87 0.51 6.83
C PHE A 212 -52.78 -0.03 7.94
N ASN A 213 -52.21 -0.70 8.96
CA ASN A 213 -52.97 -1.32 10.03
C ASN A 213 -52.35 -1.01 11.40
N SER A 214 -52.95 -0.07 12.12
CA SER A 214 -52.50 0.36 13.45
C SER A 214 -52.44 -0.79 14.48
N SER A 215 -53.26 -1.83 14.32
CA SER A 215 -53.20 -3.02 15.19
C SER A 215 -51.95 -3.89 14.99
N ALA A 216 -51.22 -3.68 13.89
CA ALA A 216 -49.99 -4.39 13.53
C ALA A 216 -48.71 -3.55 13.73
N PHE A 217 -48.79 -2.36 14.34
CA PHE A 217 -47.62 -1.48 14.53
C PHE A 217 -46.48 -2.14 15.32
N SER A 218 -46.80 -2.91 16.36
CA SER A 218 -45.79 -3.66 17.12
C SER A 218 -45.06 -4.68 16.25
N LEU A 219 -45.76 -5.28 15.28
CA LEU A 219 -45.17 -6.17 14.30
C LEU A 219 -44.25 -5.40 13.34
N GLY A 220 -44.66 -4.20 12.90
CA GLY A 220 -43.82 -3.30 12.10
C GLY A 220 -42.52 -2.94 12.81
N ALA A 221 -42.60 -2.52 14.09
CA ALA A 221 -41.44 -2.19 14.91
C ALA A 221 -40.43 -3.36 15.02
N ILE A 222 -40.94 -4.58 15.25
CA ILE A 222 -40.09 -5.79 15.31
C ILE A 222 -39.33 -5.99 14.00
N HIS A 223 -39.99 -5.82 12.84
CA HIS A 223 -39.36 -6.06 11.56
C HIS A 223 -38.41 -4.93 11.13
N VAL A 224 -38.68 -3.68 11.50
CA VAL A 224 -37.69 -2.59 11.37
C VAL A 224 -36.45 -2.91 12.20
N LYS A 225 -36.63 -3.41 13.42
CA LYS A 225 -35.50 -3.85 14.24
C LYS A 225 -34.73 -5.01 13.61
N CYS A 226 -35.39 -6.03 13.06
CA CYS A 226 -34.70 -7.12 12.37
C CYS A 226 -33.85 -6.62 11.19
N ILE A 227 -34.31 -5.60 10.45
CA ILE A 227 -33.53 -4.98 9.37
C ILE A 227 -32.31 -4.25 9.95
N GLN A 228 -32.51 -3.48 11.03
CA GLN A 228 -31.40 -2.82 11.72
C GLN A 228 -30.36 -3.83 12.21
N ASP A 229 -30.79 -4.93 12.82
CA ASP A 229 -29.90 -5.99 13.29
C ASP A 229 -29.07 -6.61 12.14
N CYS A 230 -29.64 -6.71 10.92
CA CYS A 230 -28.90 -7.18 9.73
C CYS A 230 -27.81 -6.18 9.31
N LEU A 231 -28.12 -4.87 9.34
CA LEU A 231 -27.15 -3.81 9.05
C LEU A 231 -26.05 -3.79 10.12
N ASP A 232 -26.41 -3.86 11.39
CA ASP A 232 -25.45 -3.88 12.50
C ASP A 232 -24.51 -5.10 12.42
N ASP A 233 -25.04 -6.28 12.05
CA ASP A 233 -24.22 -7.48 11.82
C ASP A 233 -23.27 -7.30 10.62
N PHE A 234 -23.76 -6.73 9.51
CA PHE A 234 -22.94 -6.44 8.33
C PHE A 234 -21.80 -5.47 8.66
N GLN A 235 -22.08 -4.37 9.37
CA GLN A 235 -21.06 -3.45 9.88
C GLN A 235 -20.07 -4.16 10.79
N SER A 236 -20.54 -4.93 11.78
CA SER A 236 -19.67 -5.65 12.73
C SER A 236 -18.74 -6.63 12.04
N LYS A 237 -19.21 -7.34 10.99
CA LYS A 237 -18.34 -8.25 10.22
C LYS A 237 -17.32 -7.51 9.36
N LEU A 238 -17.68 -6.36 8.78
CA LEU A 238 -16.72 -5.48 8.11
C LEU A 238 -15.66 -4.97 9.08
N GLU A 239 -16.06 -4.52 10.28
CA GLU A 239 -15.13 -4.11 11.34
C GLU A 239 -14.20 -5.27 11.74
N GLN A 240 -14.74 -6.49 11.89
CA GLN A 240 -13.95 -7.69 12.18
C GLN A 240 -12.90 -7.99 11.10
N ARG A 241 -13.22 -7.74 9.82
CA ARG A 241 -12.31 -7.86 8.68
C ARG A 241 -11.32 -6.70 8.58
N GLY A 242 -11.56 -5.60 9.28
CA GLY A 242 -10.81 -4.35 9.10
C GLY A 242 -11.16 -3.63 7.80
N GLU A 243 -12.40 -3.80 7.34
CA GLU A 243 -12.94 -3.32 6.06
C GLU A 243 -14.12 -2.33 6.23
N TRP A 244 -14.44 -1.97 7.47
CA TRP A 244 -15.33 -0.85 7.74
C TRP A 244 -14.65 0.46 7.30
N ASP A 245 -15.43 1.36 6.70
CA ASP A 245 -14.95 2.60 6.07
C ASP A 245 -13.91 2.42 4.94
N VAL A 246 -13.77 1.20 4.39
CA VAL A 246 -12.83 0.94 3.28
C VAL A 246 -13.47 1.15 1.91
N TYR A 247 -14.75 0.81 1.76
CA TYR A 247 -15.46 0.86 0.49
C TYR A 247 -16.40 2.06 0.46
N ASP A 248 -16.11 3.05 -0.39
CA ASP A 248 -16.95 4.25 -0.56
C ASP A 248 -18.40 3.90 -0.91
N SER A 249 -18.61 2.82 -1.67
CA SER A 249 -19.94 2.32 -2.02
C SER A 249 -20.74 1.88 -0.79
N VAL A 250 -20.12 1.15 0.14
CA VAL A 250 -20.77 0.73 1.39
C VAL A 250 -21.14 1.95 2.22
N ASN A 251 -20.19 2.87 2.40
CA ASN A 251 -20.40 4.10 3.19
C ASN A 251 -21.55 4.94 2.62
N TYR A 252 -21.59 5.11 1.30
CA TYR A 252 -22.66 5.82 0.61
C TYR A 252 -24.04 5.21 0.88
N HIS A 253 -24.17 3.88 0.79
CA HIS A 253 -25.44 3.22 1.05
C HIS A 253 -25.85 3.27 2.52
N TYR A 254 -24.90 3.16 3.46
CA TYR A 254 -25.19 3.34 4.89
C TYR A 254 -25.69 4.76 5.21
N GLU A 255 -25.06 5.79 4.62
CA GLU A 255 -25.49 7.18 4.78
C GLU A 255 -26.92 7.38 4.26
N LEU A 256 -27.25 6.82 3.09
CA LEU A 256 -28.59 6.88 2.52
C LEU A 256 -29.64 6.14 3.36
N ILE A 257 -29.29 5.01 3.97
CA ILE A 257 -30.20 4.18 4.77
C ILE A 257 -30.47 4.80 6.15
N ALA A 258 -29.49 5.52 6.72
CA ALA A 258 -29.54 6.00 8.11
C ALA A 258 -30.79 6.84 8.42
N TYR A 259 -31.09 7.83 7.59
CA TYR A 259 -32.25 8.70 7.81
C TYR A 259 -33.59 7.95 7.68
N PRO A 260 -33.88 7.25 6.56
CA PRO A 260 -35.10 6.45 6.43
C PRO A 260 -35.29 5.42 7.56
N MET A 261 -34.23 4.72 7.98
CA MET A 261 -34.32 3.77 9.10
C MET A 261 -34.67 4.45 10.42
N SER A 262 -34.08 5.61 10.70
CA SER A 262 -34.39 6.39 11.91
C SER A 262 -35.85 6.85 11.93
N GLU A 263 -36.39 7.30 10.79
CA GLU A 263 -37.77 7.77 10.67
C GLU A 263 -38.77 6.61 10.73
N LEU A 264 -38.47 5.47 10.08
CA LEU A 264 -39.28 4.25 10.17
C LEU A 264 -39.37 3.77 11.63
N LYS A 265 -38.24 3.77 12.35
CA LYS A 265 -38.22 3.43 13.77
C LYS A 265 -39.08 4.40 14.59
N ALA A 266 -38.90 5.71 14.42
CA ALA A 266 -39.68 6.71 15.12
C ALA A 266 -41.20 6.60 14.86
N TYR A 267 -41.59 6.27 13.63
CA TYR A 267 -42.98 6.04 13.24
C TYR A 267 -43.60 4.86 13.99
N PHE A 268 -42.93 3.70 13.99
CA PHE A 268 -43.47 2.49 14.64
C PHE A 268 -43.35 2.52 16.17
N ASP A 269 -42.42 3.30 16.73
CA ASP A 269 -42.33 3.57 18.17
C ASP A 269 -43.43 4.54 18.66
N GLY A 270 -44.20 5.14 17.74
CA GLY A 270 -45.28 6.09 18.07
C GLY A 270 -44.76 7.45 18.54
N SER A 271 -43.55 7.83 18.14
CA SER A 271 -42.97 9.12 18.49
C SER A 271 -43.78 10.27 17.88
N SER A 272 -44.11 11.29 18.69
CA SER A 272 -44.77 12.50 18.20
C SER A 272 -43.87 13.41 17.36
N GLU A 273 -42.59 13.07 17.20
CA GLU A 273 -41.62 13.84 16.42
C GLU A 273 -41.63 13.49 14.93
N THR A 274 -42.09 12.30 14.54
CA THR A 274 -42.14 11.91 13.13
C THR A 274 -43.31 12.60 12.41
N LYS A 275 -43.06 13.04 11.18
CA LYS A 275 -44.08 13.63 10.29
C LYS A 275 -44.57 12.64 9.24
N LEU A 276 -44.11 11.39 9.29
CA LEU A 276 -44.45 10.37 8.31
C LEU A 276 -45.93 9.99 8.42
N ASN A 277 -46.56 9.86 7.26
CA ASN A 277 -47.81 9.13 7.11
C ASN A 277 -47.56 7.75 6.48
N ASP A 278 -48.61 6.92 6.38
CA ASP A 278 -48.55 5.56 5.83
C ASP A 278 -47.87 5.47 4.44
N LYS A 279 -48.06 6.48 3.58
CA LYS A 279 -47.44 6.53 2.25
C LYS A 279 -45.95 6.83 2.33
N ASP A 280 -45.55 7.69 3.25
CA ASP A 280 -44.14 8.01 3.45
C ASP A 280 -43.38 6.79 4.00
N VAL A 281 -44.00 6.04 4.92
CA VAL A 281 -43.47 4.76 5.42
C VAL A 281 -43.26 3.77 4.28
N TYR A 282 -44.24 3.65 3.37
CA TYR A 282 -44.08 2.79 2.19
C TYR A 282 -42.91 3.23 1.30
N ILE A 283 -42.78 4.54 1.04
CA ILE A 283 -41.67 5.09 0.23
C ILE A 283 -40.33 4.81 0.90
N PHE A 284 -40.23 5.06 2.20
CA PHE A 284 -39.00 4.90 2.97
C PHE A 284 -38.59 3.42 3.05
N ALA A 285 -39.52 2.54 3.38
CA ALA A 285 -39.26 1.10 3.42
C ALA A 285 -38.91 0.54 2.03
N SER A 286 -39.55 1.02 0.96
CA SER A 286 -39.19 0.64 -0.42
C SER A 286 -37.79 1.11 -0.80
N PHE A 287 -37.42 2.34 -0.41
CA PHE A 287 -36.10 2.89 -0.64
C PHE A 287 -35.02 2.09 0.10
N VAL A 288 -35.21 1.83 1.41
CA VAL A 288 -34.28 1.02 2.21
C VAL A 288 -34.14 -0.39 1.62
N SER A 289 -35.24 -1.00 1.19
CA SER A 289 -35.20 -2.32 0.55
C SER A 289 -34.29 -2.34 -0.68
N GLU A 290 -34.32 -1.29 -1.49
CA GLU A 290 -33.46 -1.20 -2.67
C GLU A 290 -31.99 -1.00 -2.30
N GLN A 291 -31.70 -0.13 -1.32
CA GLN A 291 -30.31 0.06 -0.86
C GLN A 291 -29.72 -1.23 -0.25
N ILE A 292 -30.53 -2.00 0.49
CA ILE A 292 -30.10 -3.27 1.07
C ILE A 292 -29.81 -4.31 -0.01
N LYS A 293 -30.59 -4.38 -1.11
CA LYS A 293 -30.24 -5.27 -2.23
C LYS A 293 -28.90 -4.91 -2.84
N THR A 294 -28.59 -3.61 -2.95
CA THR A 294 -27.28 -3.17 -3.44
C THR A 294 -26.17 -3.58 -2.47
N LEU A 295 -26.37 -3.40 -1.16
CA LEU A 295 -25.42 -3.87 -0.13
C LEU A 295 -25.23 -5.39 -0.17
N GLU A 296 -26.28 -6.18 -0.42
CA GLU A 296 -26.18 -7.64 -0.58
C GLU A 296 -25.33 -8.02 -1.80
N VAL A 297 -25.44 -7.29 -2.92
CA VAL A 297 -24.59 -7.50 -4.10
C VAL A 297 -23.14 -7.18 -3.77
N ILE A 298 -22.88 -6.02 -3.15
CA ILE A 298 -21.52 -5.62 -2.73
C ILE A 298 -20.93 -6.66 -1.76
N ALA A 299 -21.72 -7.16 -0.82
CA ALA A 299 -21.30 -8.19 0.13
C ALA A 299 -20.87 -9.49 -0.56
N LYS A 300 -21.57 -9.89 -1.64
CA LYS A 300 -21.20 -11.05 -2.46
C LYS A 300 -19.91 -10.81 -3.23
N GLU A 301 -19.76 -9.65 -3.85
CA GLU A 301 -18.52 -9.29 -4.57
C GLU A 301 -17.30 -9.34 -3.63
N ILE A 302 -17.43 -8.81 -2.41
CA ILE A 302 -16.36 -8.90 -1.40
C ILE A 302 -16.11 -10.36 -1.02
N ASP A 303 -17.15 -11.15 -0.73
CA ASP A 303 -16.98 -12.56 -0.35
C ASP A 303 -16.34 -13.41 -1.47
N GLU A 304 -16.58 -13.08 -2.75
CA GLU A 304 -15.95 -13.73 -3.91
C GLU A 304 -14.43 -13.48 -3.95
N GLU A 305 -13.97 -12.28 -3.59
CA GLU A 305 -12.53 -11.97 -3.50
C GLU A 305 -11.81 -12.89 -2.49
N TYR A 306 -12.48 -13.22 -1.38
CA TYR A 306 -11.98 -14.12 -0.32
C TYR A 306 -12.03 -15.60 -0.71
N GLU A 307 -12.85 -15.98 -1.68
CA GLU A 307 -12.89 -17.34 -2.23
C GLU A 307 -11.89 -17.54 -3.38
N SER A 308 -11.54 -16.45 -4.07
CA SER A 308 -10.61 -16.49 -5.20
C SER A 308 -9.18 -16.80 -4.75
N LYS A 309 -8.61 -17.86 -5.34
CA LYS A 309 -7.17 -18.16 -5.25
C LYS A 309 -6.43 -17.44 -6.39
N SER A 310 -6.29 -16.13 -6.33
CA SER A 310 -5.39 -15.42 -7.24
C SER A 310 -4.47 -14.50 -6.48
#